data_AF-A0A0S8KGE5-F1
#
_entry.id   AF-A0A0S8KGE5-F1
#
_cell.length_a   1.000
_cell.length_b   1.000
_cell.length_c   1.000
_cell.angle_alpha   90.00
_cell.angle_beta   90.00
_cell.angle_gamma   90.00
#
_symmetry.space_group_name_H-M   'P 1'
#
loop_
_entity.id
_entity.type
_entity.pdbx_description
1 polymer ?
#
loop_
_entity_poly.entity_id
_entity_poly.type
_entity_poly.pdbx_seq_one_letter_code
_entity_poly.pdbx_strand_id
1 'polypeptide(L)' 'MEENEMDKARFFVVYRFELNEPRYLKHKDRIISITGENHMSFINGIPKGVYRVSALDRTNNESQLSTLLLVD' A
#
# COMPACT_ATOMS: atom_id res chain seq x y z
N MET A 1 -24.34 5.11 15.33
CA MET A 1 -22.90 5.39 15.40
C MET A 1 -22.51 5.89 14.03
N GLU A 2 -22.47 7.19 13.84
CA GLU A 2 -21.96 7.77 12.60
C GLU A 2 -20.45 7.61 12.63
N GLU A 3 -19.92 6.73 11.78
CA GLU A 3 -18.49 6.70 11.50
C GLU A 3 -18.14 8.07 10.93
N ASN A 4 -17.47 8.90 11.73
CA ASN A 4 -16.99 10.19 11.29
C ASN A 4 -16.18 9.99 10.00
N GLU A 5 -16.68 10.48 8.88
CA GLU A 5 -15.98 10.52 7.58
C GLU A 5 -14.57 11.15 7.70
N MET A 6 -14.29 11.82 8.83
CA MET A 6 -13.00 12.40 9.20
C MET A 6 -11.92 11.40 9.65
N ASP A 7 -12.27 10.17 10.04
CA ASP A 7 -11.31 9.12 10.45
C ASP A 7 -10.87 8.21 9.30
N LYS A 8 -11.45 8.38 8.10
CA LYS A 8 -11.04 7.59 6.94
C LYS A 8 -9.65 8.01 6.49
N ALA A 9 -8.76 7.02 6.37
CA ALA A 9 -7.47 7.19 5.71
C ALA A 9 -7.70 7.76 4.31
N ARG A 10 -7.10 8.92 4.05
CA ARG A 10 -7.29 9.63 2.78
C ARG A 10 -6.30 9.21 1.71
N PHE A 11 -5.22 8.56 2.11
CA PHE A 11 -4.16 8.16 1.22
C PHE A 11 -3.62 6.79 1.63
N PHE A 12 -3.17 6.06 0.62
CA PHE A 12 -2.59 4.74 0.73
C PHE A 12 -1.25 4.73 0.02
N VAL A 13 -0.25 4.16 0.68
CA VAL A 13 1.06 3.89 0.10
C VAL A 13 1.11 2.43 -0.31
N VAL A 14 1.35 2.19 -1.59
CA VAL A 14 1.41 0.86 -2.18
C VAL A 14 2.88 0.49 -2.40
N TYR A 15 3.29 -0.62 -1.79
CA TYR A 15 4.63 -1.18 -1.93
C TYR A 15 4.62 -2.42 -2.82
N ARG A 16 5.69 -2.60 -3.60
CA ARG A 16 6.01 -3.85 -4.30
C ARG A 16 7.44 -4.29 -3.95
N PHE A 17 7.58 -5.55 -3.59
CA PHE A 17 8.86 -6.21 -3.33
C PHE A 17 9.07 -7.37 -4.31
N GLU A 18 10.32 -7.66 -4.66
CA GLU A 18 10.64 -8.86 -5.43
C GLU A 18 10.49 -10.11 -4.54
N LEU A 19 10.09 -11.24 -5.13
CA LEU A 19 9.75 -12.49 -4.41
C LEU A 19 10.89 -13.00 -3.51
N ASN A 20 12.14 -12.77 -3.93
CA ASN A 20 13.34 -13.29 -3.27
C ASN A 20 14.14 -12.22 -2.51
N GLU A 21 13.60 -11.01 -2.36
CA GLU A 21 14.32 -9.94 -1.68
C GLU A 21 14.13 -10.01 -0.15
N PRO A 22 15.17 -9.73 0.66
CA PRO A 22 14.98 -9.50 2.08
C PRO A 22 13.89 -8.44 2.29
N ARG A 23 12.88 -8.83 3.07
CA ARG A 23 11.67 -8.04 3.34
C ARG A 23 12.00 -6.87 4.25
N TYR A 24 12.82 -5.93 3.78
CA TYR A 24 13.02 -4.65 4.45
C TYR A 24 11.71 -3.85 4.31
N LEU A 25 10.88 -3.94 5.35
CA LEU A 25 9.58 -3.30 5.41
C LEU A 25 9.76 -1.77 5.30
N LYS A 26 8.89 -1.13 4.49
CA LYS A 26 8.79 0.35 4.37
C LYS A 26 10.00 1.08 3.78
N HIS A 27 10.77 0.46 2.89
CA HIS A 27 11.74 1.20 2.08
C HIS A 27 11.04 2.07 1.03
N LYS A 28 11.42 3.36 0.97
CA LYS A 28 10.88 4.32 -0.02
C LYS A 28 11.05 3.86 -1.47
N ASP A 29 12.12 3.13 -1.76
CA ASP A 29 12.44 2.63 -3.11
C ASP A 29 11.50 1.50 -3.57
N ARG A 30 10.66 1.01 -2.65
CA ARG A 30 9.66 -0.04 -2.90
C ARG A 30 8.25 0.54 -3.08
N ILE A 31 8.07 1.85 -2.91
CA ILE A 31 6.79 2.52 -3.15
C ILE A 31 6.57 2.59 -4.65
N ILE A 32 5.50 1.96 -5.12
CA ILE A 32 5.09 2.01 -6.53
C ILE A 32 3.99 3.04 -6.78
N SER A 33 3.27 3.45 -5.73
CA SER A 33 2.22 4.45 -5.82
C SER A 33 1.86 5.01 -4.45
N ILE A 34 1.44 6.26 -4.42
CA ILE A 34 0.71 6.89 -3.31
C ILE A 34 -0.59 7.39 -3.90
N THR A 35 -1.72 6.91 -3.39
CA THR A 35 -3.04 7.19 -3.99
C THR A 35 -4.10 7.45 -2.92
N GLY A 36 -5.06 8.33 -3.22
CA GLY A 36 -6.28 8.48 -2.42
C GLY A 36 -7.42 7.55 -2.87
N GLU A 37 -7.19 6.80 -3.95
CA GLU A 37 -8.16 5.85 -4.48
C GLU A 37 -8.12 4.53 -3.71
N ASN A 38 -9.29 3.93 -3.48
CA ASN A 38 -9.41 2.62 -2.85
C ASN A 38 -9.07 1.46 -3.82
N HIS A 39 -8.91 1.76 -5.11
CA HIS A 39 -8.63 0.77 -6.15
C HIS A 39 -7.45 1.24 -7.00
N MET A 40 -6.59 0.29 -7.38
CA MET A 40 -5.48 0.50 -8.30
C MET A 40 -5.54 -0.57 -9.39
N SER A 41 -5.32 -0.16 -10.64
CA SER A 41 -5.33 -1.05 -11.80
C SER A 41 -4.01 -0.95 -12.56
N PHE A 42 -3.62 -2.04 -13.22
CA PHE A 42 -2.42 -2.10 -14.05
C PHE A 42 -2.80 -2.39 -15.49
N ILE A 43 -2.34 -1.56 -16.43
CA ILE A 43 -2.71 -1.64 -17.85
C ILE A 43 -2.25 -2.96 -18.49
N ASN A 44 -1.06 -3.44 -18.13
CA ASN A 44 -0.44 -4.63 -18.72
C ASN A 44 -0.45 -5.85 -17.79
N GLY A 45 -1.45 -5.94 -16.91
CA GLY A 45 -1.50 -6.93 -15.84
C GLY A 45 -0.68 -6.53 -14.61
N ILE A 46 -0.95 -7.18 -13.49
CA ILE A 46 -0.28 -6.89 -12.21
C ILE A 46 1.14 -7.49 -12.28
N PRO A 47 2.21 -6.68 -12.12
CA PRO A 47 3.57 -7.22 -12.09
C PRO A 47 3.72 -8.29 -11.00
N LYS A 48 4.48 -9.35 -11.27
CA LYS A 48 4.78 -10.36 -10.24
C LYS A 48 5.49 -9.73 -9.05
N GLY A 49 5.29 -10.27 -7.86
CA GLY A 49 5.94 -9.79 -6.66
C GLY A 49 5.06 -9.87 -5.43
N VAL A 50 5.53 -9.21 -4.38
CA VAL A 50 4.84 -9.12 -3.09
C VAL A 50 4.32 -7.70 -2.91
N TYR A 51 3.03 -7.57 -2.67
CA TYR A 51 2.35 -6.30 -2.47
C TYR A 51 1.97 -6.11 -1.01
N ARG A 52 2.17 -4.89 -0.52
CA ARG A 52 1.73 -4.44 0.81
C ARG A 52 1.18 -3.03 0.68
N VAL A 53 0.13 -2.71 1.43
CA VAL A 53 -0.47 -1.38 1.47
C VAL A 53 -0.37 -0.81 2.87
N SER A 54 -0.04 0.46 3.00
CA SER A 54 -0.09 1.20 4.25
C SER A 54 -1.06 2.37 4.11
N ALA A 55 -1.94 2.56 5.09
CA ALA A 55 -2.77 3.75 5.15
C ALA A 55 -1.97 4.92 5.75
N LEU A 56 -2.16 6.14 5.24
CA LEU A 56 -1.66 7.35 5.88
C LEU A 56 -2.72 7.92 6.82
N ASP A 57 -2.30 8.21 8.04
CA ASP A 57 -3.14 8.90 9.01
C ASP A 57 -3.24 10.41 8.69
N ARG A 58 -4.00 11.14 9.51
CA ARG A 58 -4.18 12.60 9.36
C ARG A 58 -2.89 13.44 9.43
N THR A 59 -1.83 12.88 10.00
CA THR A 59 -0.51 13.50 10.12
C THR A 59 0.47 13.01 9.03
N ASN A 60 -0.03 12.27 8.04
CA ASN A 60 0.74 11.60 6.98
C ASN A 60 1.72 10.54 7.52
N ASN A 61 1.47 10.01 8.73
CA ASN A 61 2.24 8.88 9.23
C ASN A 61 1.65 7.58 8.69
N GLU A 62 2.54 6.67 8.33
CA GLU A 62 2.15 5.35 7.85
C GLU A 62 1.65 4.44 8.97
N SER A 63 0.46 3.90 8.78
CA SER A 63 -0.16 2.90 9.63
C SER A 63 0.51 1.52 9.49
N GLN A 64 -0.09 0.50 10.12
CA GLN A 64 0.32 -0.88 9.95
C GLN A 64 0.13 -1.32 8.50
N LEU A 65 1.11 -2.08 7.99
CA LEU A 65 1.03 -2.67 6.65
C LEU A 65 -0.06 -3.74 6.60
N SER A 66 -0.78 -3.79 5.49
CA SER A 66 -1.78 -4.80 5.15
C SER A 66 -1.24 -6.23 5.23
N THR A 67 -2.13 -7.21 5.14
CA THR A 67 -1.73 -8.59 4.84
C THR A 67 -0.92 -8.65 3.54
N LEU A 68 0.00 -9.61 3.48
CA LEU A 68 0.81 -9.86 2.30
C LEU A 68 -0.07 -10.35 1.15
N LEU A 69 0.04 -9.69 -0.01
CA LEU A 69 -0.53 -10.17 -1.26
C LEU A 69 0.59 -10.67 -2.18
N LEU A 70 0.54 -11.93 -2.57
CA LEU A 70 1.48 -12.55 -3.49
C LEU A 70 0.88 -12.56 -4.90
N VAL A 71 1.65 -12.10 -5.88
CA VAL A 71 1.32 -12.18 -7.30
C VAL A 71 2.44 -12.98 -7.97
N ASP A 72 2.10 -14.17 -8.47
CA ASP A 72 2.98 -15.06 -9.24
C ASP A 72 2.43 -15.24 -10.66
#